data_AF-A0A6I3LJ53-F1
#
_entry.id   AF-A0A6I3LJ53-F1
#
_cell.length_a   1.000
_cell.length_b   1.000
_cell.length_c   1.000
_cell.angle_alpha   90.00
_cell.angle_beta   90.00
_cell.angle_gamma   90.00
#
_symmetry.space_group_name_H-M   'P 1'
#
loop_
_entity.id
_entity.type
_entity.pdbx_description
1 polymer ?
#
loop_
_entity_poly.entity_id
_entity_poly.type
_entity_poly.pdbx_seq_one_letter_code
_entity_poly.pdbx_strand_id
1 'polypeptide(L)' 'RVAQAGALSEPNVHLTRADWLEAAIRLFMQEGVEAVRITRLAQVLAVTRGSFYWHFKDRDDLLDGLVGFWEQKNMRST' A
#
# COMPACT_ATOMS: atom_id res chain seq x y z
N ARG A 1 7.05 21.56 35.69
CA ARG A 1 6.82 22.28 34.42
C ARG A 1 7.34 21.36 33.32
N VAL A 2 6.45 20.96 32.42
CA VAL A 2 6.59 19.83 31.48
C VAL A 2 7.85 19.91 30.62
N ALA A 3 8.48 18.74 30.44
CA ALA A 3 9.62 18.54 29.56
C ALA A 3 9.22 18.80 28.10
N GLN A 4 10.03 19.60 27.40
CA GLN A 4 9.93 19.77 25.96
C GLN A 4 10.82 18.72 25.30
N ALA A 5 10.23 17.56 25.01
CA ALA A 5 10.80 16.60 24.07
C ALA A 5 10.03 16.75 22.76
N GLY A 6 10.47 17.68 21.92
CA GLY A 6 10.11 17.70 20.50
C GLY A 6 10.77 16.51 19.84
N ALA A 7 10.14 15.35 19.90
CA ALA A 7 10.54 14.19 19.13
C ALA A 7 10.37 14.54 17.65
N LEU A 8 11.45 14.32 16.90
CA LEU A 8 11.57 14.48 15.46
C LEU A 8 10.35 13.84 14.78
N SER A 9 9.44 14.66 14.25
CA SER A 9 8.39 14.15 13.37
C SER A 9 9.10 13.56 12.15
N GLU A 10 9.13 12.23 12.05
CA GLU A 10 9.56 11.51 10.85
C GLU A 10 8.86 12.14 9.64
N PRO A 11 9.52 12.21 8.46
CA PRO A 11 8.87 12.72 7.26
C PRO A 11 7.53 11.99 7.14
N ASN A 12 6.44 12.73 7.03
CA ASN A 12 5.11 12.17 6.88
C ASN A 12 5.07 11.48 5.52
N VAL A 13 5.53 10.23 5.47
CA VAL A 13 5.59 9.42 4.26
C VAL A 13 4.16 9.05 3.92
N HIS A 14 3.50 9.95 3.20
CA HIS A 14 2.25 9.66 2.54
C HIS A 14 2.57 8.70 1.40
N LEU A 15 2.23 7.42 1.61
CA LEU A 15 2.31 6.43 0.57
C LEU A 15 1.46 6.85 -0.61
N THR A 16 1.92 6.51 -1.80
CA THR A 16 1.19 6.74 -3.05
C THR A 16 0.35 5.52 -3.39
N ARG A 17 -0.60 5.68 -4.32
CA ARG A 17 -1.36 4.55 -4.89
C ARG A 17 -0.42 3.45 -5.42
N ALA A 18 0.73 3.82 -5.98
CA ALA A 18 1.70 2.87 -6.53
C ALA A 18 2.37 2.02 -5.45
N ASP A 19 2.70 2.59 -4.29
CA ASP A 19 3.32 1.86 -3.17
C ASP A 19 2.40 0.74 -2.67
N TRP A 20 1.10 1.03 -2.58
CA TRP A 20 0.09 0.03 -2.23
C TRP A 20 -0.02 -1.09 -3.27
N LEU A 21 0.02 -0.76 -4.56
CA LEU A 21 -0.04 -1.75 -5.64
C LEU A 21 1.22 -2.62 -5.70
N GLU A 22 2.38 -2.03 -5.42
CA GLU A 22 3.64 -2.78 -5.35
C GLU A 22 3.65 -3.75 -4.16
N ALA A 23 3.18 -3.34 -2.99
CA ALA A 23 3.00 -4.25 -1.87
C ALA A 23 1.98 -5.36 -2.18
N ALA A 24 0.86 -5.00 -2.83
CA ALA A 24 -0.17 -5.95 -3.22
C ALA A 24 0.33 -7.00 -4.22
N ILE A 25 1.11 -6.62 -5.24
CA ILE A 25 1.61 -7.60 -6.21
C ILE A 25 2.63 -8.55 -5.57
N ARG A 26 3.48 -8.04 -4.67
CA ARG A 26 4.45 -8.87 -3.94
C ARG A 26 3.73 -9.90 -3.08
N LEU A 27 2.70 -9.47 -2.34
CA LEU A 27 1.91 -10.34 -1.49
C LEU A 27 1.10 -11.36 -2.30
N PHE A 28 0.52 -10.93 -3.43
CA PHE A 28 -0.19 -11.81 -4.37
C PHE A 28 0.71 -12.93 -4.91
N MET A 29 1.94 -12.60 -5.34
CA MET A 29 2.87 -13.60 -5.85
C MET A 29 3.33 -14.61 -4.79
N GLN A 30 3.33 -14.22 -3.51
CA GLN A 30 3.79 -15.07 -2.41
C GLN A 30 2.68 -15.93 -1.81
N GLU A 31 1.48 -15.37 -1.63
CA GLU A 31 0.42 -15.94 -0.81
C GLU A 31 -0.94 -16.04 -1.54
N GLY A 32 -1.01 -15.60 -2.80
CA GLY A 32 -2.23 -15.60 -3.61
C GLY A 32 -3.18 -14.43 -3.33
N VAL A 33 -4.29 -14.36 -4.08
CA VAL A 33 -5.24 -13.23 -4.05
C VAL A 33 -5.93 -13.03 -2.69
N GLU A 34 -6.13 -14.12 -1.95
CA GLU A 34 -6.76 -14.07 -0.64
C GLU A 34 -5.91 -13.35 0.40
N ALA A 35 -4.59 -13.35 0.26
CA ALA A 35 -3.70 -12.62 1.17
C ALA A 35 -3.77 -11.10 0.97
N VAL A 36 -4.19 -10.63 -0.21
CA VAL A 36 -4.30 -9.21 -0.57
C VAL A 36 -5.50 -8.58 0.14
N ARG A 37 -5.32 -8.30 1.44
CA ARG A 37 -6.30 -7.68 2.32
C ARG A 37 -5.80 -6.32 2.80
N ILE A 38 -6.70 -5.35 2.92
CA ILE A 38 -6.39 -3.97 3.33
C ILE A 38 -5.60 -3.94 4.65
N THR A 39 -6.03 -4.71 5.65
CA THR A 39 -5.37 -4.78 6.96
C THR A 39 -3.96 -5.37 6.88
N ARG A 40 -3.77 -6.40 6.07
CA ARG A 40 -2.46 -7.04 5.86
C ARG A 40 -1.50 -6.10 5.13
N LEU A 41 -1.98 -5.40 4.11
CA LEU A 41 -1.18 -4.41 3.37
C LEU A 41 -0.79 -3.23 4.25
N ALA A 42 -1.71 -2.72 5.08
CA ALA A 42 -1.42 -1.66 6.03
C ALA A 42 -0.32 -2.08 7.02
N GLN A 43 -0.33 -3.33 7.48
CA GLN A 43 0.74 -3.89 8.32
C GLN A 43 2.08 -3.99 7.58
N VAL A 44 2.08 -4.52 6.35
CA VAL A 44 3.29 -4.66 5.51
C VAL A 44 3.92 -3.30 5.22
N LEU A 45 3.09 -2.28 5.02
CA LEU A 45 3.49 -0.91 4.70
C LEU A 45 3.74 -0.03 5.93
N ALA A 46 3.53 -0.56 7.14
CA ALA A 46 3.65 0.16 8.40
C ALA A 46 2.80 1.45 8.47
N VAL A 47 1.60 1.43 7.91
CA VAL A 47 0.66 2.56 7.90
C VAL A 47 -0.69 2.18 8.52
N THR A 48 -1.54 3.18 8.77
CA THR A 48 -2.90 2.92 9.24
C THR A 48 -3.79 2.43 8.10
N ARG A 49 -4.80 1.61 8.43
CA ARG A 49 -5.86 1.26 7.46
C ARG A 49 -6.57 2.51 6.92
N GLY A 50 -6.71 3.57 7.72
CA GLY A 50 -7.33 4.82 7.27
C GLY A 50 -6.62 5.44 6.07
N SER A 51 -5.29 5.31 6.00
CA SER A 51 -4.50 5.85 4.89
C SER A 51 -4.78 5.20 3.53
N PHE A 52 -5.31 3.97 3.53
CA PHE A 52 -5.73 3.27 2.30
C PHE A 52 -6.82 4.04 1.54
N TYR A 53 -7.78 4.61 2.27
CA TYR A 53 -8.97 5.21 1.69
C TYR A 53 -8.72 6.54 0.96
N TRP A 54 -7.50 7.09 1.04
CA TRP A 54 -7.08 8.21 0.20
C TRP A 54 -6.77 7.78 -1.24
N HIS A 55 -6.53 6.49 -1.48
CA HIS A 55 -6.07 5.96 -2.76
C HIS A 55 -7.05 4.99 -3.42
N PHE A 56 -7.84 4.28 -2.61
CA PHE A 56 -8.79 3.28 -3.07
C PHE A 56 -10.08 3.35 -2.28
N LYS A 57 -11.19 3.06 -2.96
CA LYS A 57 -12.51 2.99 -2.31
C LYS A 57 -12.65 1.76 -1.41
N ASP A 58 -12.21 0.60 -1.91
CA ASP A 58 -12.37 -0.71 -1.28
C ASP A 58 -11.34 -1.71 -1.82
N ARG A 59 -11.44 -2.99 -1.41
CA ARG A 59 -10.51 -4.05 -1.86
C ARG A 59 -10.64 -4.32 -3.35
N ASP A 60 -11.85 -4.21 -3.92
CA ASP A 60 -12.07 -4.55 -5.32
C ASP A 60 -11.41 -3.48 -6.22
N ASP A 61 -11.52 -2.20 -5.86
CA ASP A 61 -10.79 -1.10 -6.53
C ASP A 61 -9.25 -1.27 -6.47
N LEU A 62 -8.72 -1.82 -5.37
CA LEU A 62 -7.32 -2.21 -5.29
C LEU A 62 -6.98 -3.35 -6.26
N LEU A 63 -7.81 -4.39 -6.34
CA LEU A 63 -7.57 -5.55 -7.20
C LEU A 63 -7.68 -5.16 -8.68
N ASP A 64 -8.64 -4.33 -9.05
CA ASP A 64 -8.76 -3.76 -10.41
C ASP A 64 -7.52 -2.94 -10.75
N GLY A 65 -7.06 -2.11 -9.82
CA GLY A 65 -5.80 -1.38 -9.94
C GLY A 65 -4.58 -2.28 -10.10
N LEU A 66 -4.57 -3.44 -9.44
CA LEU A 66 -3.47 -4.40 -9.46
C LEU A 66 -3.31 -5.06 -10.82
N VAL A 67 -4.42 -5.37 -11.51
CA VAL A 67 -4.41 -5.90 -12.88
C VAL A 67 -3.71 -4.92 -13.82
N GLY A 68 -4.14 -3.65 -13.84
CA GLY A 68 -3.54 -2.63 -14.70
C GLY A 68 -2.07 -2.33 -14.33
N PHE A 69 -1.70 -2.43 -13.06
CA PHE A 69 -0.32 -2.27 -12.61
C PHE A 69 0.59 -3.40 -13.12
N TRP A 70 0.09 -4.64 -13.09
CA TRP A 70 0.82 -5.82 -13.58
C TRP A 70 1.04 -5.76 -15.10
N GLU A 71 0.02 -5.38 -15.86
CA GLU A 71 0.13 -5.20 -17.32
C GLU A 71 1.21 -4.17 -17.68
N GLN A 72 1.26 -3.04 -16.96
CA GLN A 72 2.28 -2.01 -17.17
C GLN A 72 3.71 -2.50 -16.90
N LYS A 73 3.90 -3.30 -15.83
CA LYS A 73 5.22 -3.88 -15.53
C LYS A 73 5.67 -4.88 -16.59
N ASN A 74 4.75 -5.69 -17.09
CA ASN A 74 5.08 -6.68 -18.12
C ASN A 74 5.31 -6.06 -19.49
N MET A 75 4.59 -4.99 -19.81
CA MET A 75 4.73 -4.30 -21.10
C MET A 75 6.05 -3.52 -21.23
N ARG A 76 6.63 -3.00 -20.13
CA ARG A 76 7.96 -2.35 -20.16
C ARG A 76 9.14 -3.32 -20.29
N SER A 77 8.89 -4.63 -20.35
CA SER A 77 9.92 -5.66 -20.43
C SER A 77 10.17 -6.19 -21.86
N THR A 78 9.52 -5.61 -22.88
CA THR A 78 9.74 -5.89 -24.30
C THR A 78 10.38 -4.68 -24.98
#